data_AF-A0A4R5C9C0-F1
#
_entry.id   AF-A0A4R5C9C0-F1
#
_cell.length_a   1.000
_cell.length_b   1.000
_cell.length_c   1.000
_cell.angle_alpha   90.00
_cell.angle_beta   90.00
_cell.angle_gamma   90.00
#
_symmetry.space_group_name_H-M   'P 1'
#
loop_
_entity.id
_entity.type
_entity.pdbx_description
1 polymer ?
#
loop_
_entity_poly.entity_id
_entity_poly.type
_entity_poly.pdbx_seq_one_letter_code
_entity_poly.pdbx_strand_id
1 'polypeptide(L)'
;MYLTRFRINTGRVGARKILASPQAMHAAVMTSFAEAPGPGGNRPRVLWRLDRNSNADTHLCIVSPMRPDLTHLVEQAGWPTTARWDTFDYAPFLKRLDTGDTWSFRITANPVHSVRRKDGEPTKITAHLAP
;
A
#
# COMPACT_ATOMS: atom_id res chain seq x y z
N MET A 1 5.67 8.21 11.86
CA MET A 1 5.15 7.18 10.94
C MET A 1 3.66 7.41 10.83
N TYR A 2 3.12 7.45 9.62
CA TYR A 2 1.76 7.87 9.36
C TYR A 2 0.97 6.73 8.73
N LEU A 3 -0.31 6.65 9.09
CA LEU A 3 -1.30 5.82 8.42
C LEU A 3 -2.27 6.74 7.70
N THR A 4 -2.33 6.63 6.38
CA THR A 4 -3.20 7.42 5.53
C THR A 4 -4.24 6.53 4.86
N ARG A 5 -5.50 6.97 4.85
CA ARG A 5 -6.60 6.31 4.15
C ARG A 5 -7.20 7.25 3.11
N PHE A 6 -7.29 6.78 1.87
CA PHE A 6 -7.85 7.51 0.74
C PHE A 6 -8.96 6.69 0.09
N ARG A 7 -10.15 7.29 -0.07
CA ARG A 7 -11.25 6.65 -0.80
C ARG A 7 -11.12 6.91 -2.29
N ILE A 8 -11.08 5.84 -3.08
CA ILE A 8 -10.96 5.92 -4.54
C ILE A 8 -12.36 5.99 -5.16
N ASN A 9 -12.58 6.97 -6.04
CA ASN A 9 -13.76 7.09 -6.88
C ASN A 9 -13.60 6.22 -8.15
N THR A 10 -14.08 4.98 -8.09
CA THR A 10 -13.98 3.99 -9.18
C THR A 10 -14.68 4.41 -10.48
N GLY A 11 -15.57 5.42 -10.44
CA GLY A 11 -16.18 6.00 -11.64
C GLY A 11 -15.24 6.86 -12.48
N ARG A 12 -14.11 7.34 -11.92
CA ARG A 12 -13.15 8.15 -12.67
C ARG A 12 -12.24 7.29 -13.55
N VAL A 13 -11.93 7.80 -14.75
CA VAL A 13 -10.96 7.16 -15.66
C VAL A 13 -9.59 7.04 -15.00
N GLY A 14 -9.13 8.10 -14.31
CA GLY A 14 -7.86 8.09 -13.58
C GLY A 14 -7.81 7.02 -12.48
N ALA A 15 -8.91 6.82 -11.76
CA ALA A 15 -9.03 5.74 -10.77
C ALA A 15 -8.91 4.35 -11.41
N ARG A 16 -9.62 4.11 -12.53
CA ARG A 16 -9.53 2.82 -13.24
C ARG A 16 -8.10 2.52 -13.71
N LYS A 17 -7.38 3.52 -14.19
CA LYS A 17 -5.97 3.38 -14.62
C LYS A 17 -5.07 2.90 -13.47
N ILE A 18 -5.14 3.56 -12.30
CA ILE A 18 -4.30 3.15 -11.17
C ILE A 18 -4.76 1.84 -10.53
N LEU A 19 -6.06 1.51 -10.56
CA LEU A 19 -6.58 0.26 -10.01
C LEU A 19 -6.26 -0.96 -10.87
N ALA A 20 -5.98 -0.77 -12.17
CA ALA A 20 -5.69 -1.85 -13.12
C ALA A 20 -4.21 -2.30 -13.10
N SER A 21 -3.28 -1.49 -12.57
CA SER A 21 -1.85 -1.81 -12.55
C SER A 21 -1.23 -1.50 -11.19
N PRO A 22 -0.66 -2.51 -10.49
CA PRO A 22 0.10 -2.29 -9.27
C PRO A 22 1.27 -1.31 -9.43
N GLN A 23 1.90 -1.28 -10.61
CA GLN A 23 2.99 -0.34 -10.92
C GLN A 23 2.46 1.09 -11.04
N ALA A 24 1.33 1.29 -11.72
CA ALA A 24 0.70 2.61 -11.80
C ALA A 24 0.23 3.09 -10.41
N MET A 25 -0.34 2.20 -9.60
CA MET A 25 -0.69 2.49 -8.21
C MET A 25 0.55 2.87 -7.39
N HIS A 26 1.64 2.08 -7.51
CA HIS A 26 2.89 2.36 -6.82
C HIS A 26 3.44 3.73 -7.20
N ALA A 27 3.51 4.05 -8.49
CA ALA A 27 3.96 5.36 -8.96
C ALA A 27 3.09 6.48 -8.36
N ALA A 28 1.76 6.34 -8.40
CA ALA A 28 0.85 7.34 -7.84
C ALA A 28 1.02 7.53 -6.32
N VAL A 29 1.28 6.45 -5.56
CA VAL A 29 1.63 6.52 -4.13
C VAL A 29 2.95 7.24 -3.94
N MET A 30 4.00 6.88 -4.68
CA MET A 30 5.33 7.49 -4.52
C MET A 30 5.36 8.98 -4.90
N THR A 31 4.54 9.42 -5.86
CA THR A 31 4.37 10.85 -6.21
C THR A 31 3.73 11.67 -5.10
N SER A 32 3.17 11.03 -4.06
CA SER A 32 2.62 11.72 -2.89
C SER A 32 3.67 12.30 -1.94
N PHE A 33 4.95 12.09 -2.26
CA PHE A 33 6.08 12.51 -1.44
C PHE A 33 7.00 13.38 -2.29
N ALA A 34 7.31 14.59 -1.82
CA ALA A 34 8.21 15.52 -2.53
C ALA A 34 9.65 14.97 -2.61
N GLU A 35 10.09 14.26 -1.57
CA GLU A 35 11.36 13.55 -1.53
C GLU A 35 11.10 12.05 -1.48
N ALA A 36 11.78 11.30 -2.35
CA ALA A 36 11.69 9.85 -2.33
C ALA A 36 12.28 9.32 -1.00
N PRO A 37 11.52 8.53 -0.21
CA PRO A 37 12.09 7.88 0.96
C PRO A 37 13.26 6.99 0.51
N GLY A 38 14.47 7.35 0.95
CA GLY A 38 15.70 6.87 0.33
C GLY A 38 15.86 5.34 0.32
N PRO A 39 16.50 4.77 -0.72
CA PRO A 39 16.69 3.33 -0.86
C PRO A 39 17.79 2.85 0.09
N GLY A 40 17.41 2.34 1.28
CA GLY A 40 18.39 1.83 2.24
C GLY A 40 17.78 0.79 3.16
N GLY A 41 18.50 -0.33 3.36
CA GLY A 41 18.03 -1.56 4.01
C GLY A 41 17.48 -1.43 5.43
N ASN A 42 17.65 -0.27 6.08
CA ASN A 42 17.17 0.00 7.43
C ASN A 42 16.32 1.30 7.56
N ARG A 43 15.94 1.92 6.43
CA ARG A 43 15.12 3.15 6.42
C ARG A 43 13.62 2.82 6.29
N PRO A 44 12.74 3.62 6.92
CA PRO A 44 11.31 3.38 6.87
C PRO A 44 10.79 3.40 5.43
N ARG A 45 10.16 2.30 5.02
CA ARG A 45 9.64 2.10 3.66
C ARG A 45 8.19 2.57 3.58
N VAL A 46 7.78 3.03 2.40
CA VAL A 46 6.36 3.26 2.10
C VAL A 46 5.72 1.92 1.75
N LEU A 47 4.69 1.56 2.49
CA LEU A 47 3.84 0.39 2.24
C LEU A 47 2.44 0.86 1.88
N TRP A 48 1.75 0.11 1.03
CA TRP A 48 0.37 0.40 0.72
C TRP A 48 -0.42 -0.88 0.44
N ARG A 49 -1.74 -0.80 0.65
CA ARG A 49 -2.70 -1.87 0.36
C ARG A 49 -3.98 -1.27 -0.20
N LEU A 50 -4.63 -2.00 -1.10
CA LEU A 50 -5.99 -1.70 -1.55
C LEU A 50 -6.99 -2.56 -0.79
N ASP A 51 -7.94 -1.91 -0.12
CA ASP A 51 -9.07 -2.54 0.54
C ASP A 51 -10.31 -2.36 -0.36
N ARG A 52 -10.75 -3.45 -1.00
CA ARG A 52 -11.90 -3.46 -1.92
C ARG A 52 -13.03 -4.26 -1.28
N ASN A 53 -13.92 -3.58 -0.56
CA ASN A 53 -15.12 -4.23 0.00
C ASN A 53 -16.26 -4.26 -1.03
N SER A 54 -16.36 -3.22 -1.87
CA SER A 54 -17.23 -3.17 -3.05
C SER A 54 -16.69 -2.15 -4.07
N ASN A 55 -17.30 -2.07 -5.25
CA ASN A 55 -16.94 -1.03 -6.24
C ASN A 55 -17.12 0.40 -5.70
N ALA A 56 -18.12 0.63 -4.83
CA ALA A 56 -18.37 1.93 -4.20
C ALA A 56 -17.51 2.15 -2.93
N ASP A 57 -16.89 1.09 -2.41
CA ASP A 57 -16.09 1.07 -1.19
C ASP A 57 -14.69 0.48 -1.48
N THR A 58 -13.90 1.26 -2.22
CA THR A 58 -12.49 0.97 -2.50
C THR A 58 -11.60 2.01 -1.82
N HIS A 59 -10.70 1.54 -0.95
CA HIS A 59 -9.81 2.36 -0.17
C HIS A 59 -8.35 2.01 -0.45
N LEU A 60 -7.51 3.05 -0.55
CA LEU A 60 -6.06 2.94 -0.52
C LEU A 60 -5.58 3.28 0.90
N CYS A 61 -4.92 2.33 1.53
CA CYS A 61 -4.27 2.49 2.82
C CYS A 61 -2.76 2.60 2.59
N ILE A 62 -2.13 3.67 3.10
CA ILE A 62 -0.70 3.95 2.95
C ILE A 62 -0.08 4.06 4.35
N VAL A 63 1.04 3.38 4.56
CA VAL A 63 1.88 3.53 5.74
C VAL A 63 3.22 4.10 5.30
N SER A 64 3.62 5.23 5.87
CA SER A 64 4.81 5.97 5.43
C SER A 64 5.55 6.64 6.59
N PRO A 65 6.87 6.89 6.45
CA PRO A 65 7.61 7.67 7.45
C PRO A 65 7.15 9.12 7.53
N MET A 66 6.92 9.74 6.38
CA MET A 66 6.53 11.14 6.22
C MET A 66 5.04 11.25 5.90
N ARG A 67 4.44 12.41 6.19
CA ARG A 67 3.04 12.69 5.87
C ARG A 67 2.91 12.86 4.35
N PRO A 68 2.07 12.06 3.65
CA PRO A 68 1.89 12.22 2.22
C PRO A 68 0.97 13.41 1.90
N ASP A 69 1.18 14.01 0.73
CA ASP A 69 0.22 14.89 0.08
C ASP A 69 -0.47 14.12 -1.05
N LEU A 70 -1.77 13.85 -0.91
CA LEU A 70 -2.56 13.10 -1.90
C LEU A 70 -3.39 14.02 -2.81
N THR A 71 -3.06 15.31 -2.89
CA THR A 71 -3.83 16.27 -3.71
C THR A 71 -3.96 15.81 -5.16
N HIS A 72 -2.87 15.35 -5.80
CA HIS A 72 -2.93 14.81 -7.17
C HIS A 72 -3.82 13.57 -7.29
N LEU A 73 -3.85 12.71 -6.26
CA LEU A 73 -4.72 11.54 -6.23
C LEU A 73 -6.18 11.93 -6.07
N VAL A 74 -6.49 12.95 -5.28
CA VAL A 74 -7.85 13.50 -5.16
C VAL A 74 -8.33 14.02 -6.52
N GLU A 75 -7.47 14.76 -7.23
CA GLU A 75 -7.76 15.28 -8.57
C GLU A 75 -7.94 14.15 -9.60
N GLN A 76 -7.05 13.16 -9.61
CA GLN A 76 -7.05 12.06 -10.57
C GLN A 76 -8.16 11.03 -10.31
N ALA A 77 -8.38 10.69 -9.05
CA ALA A 77 -9.05 9.44 -8.65
C ALA A 77 -10.00 9.60 -7.45
N GLY A 78 -10.20 10.80 -6.91
CA GLY A 78 -11.07 11.07 -5.76
C GLY A 78 -12.22 12.03 -6.07
N TRP A 79 -12.62 12.82 -5.06
CA TRP A 79 -13.61 13.89 -5.20
C TRP A 79 -13.01 15.25 -4.81
N PRO A 80 -12.62 16.09 -5.78
CA PRO A 80 -11.94 17.37 -5.54
C PRO A 80 -12.68 18.37 -4.65
N THR A 81 -13.99 18.24 -4.47
CA THR A 81 -14.77 19.19 -3.66
C THR A 81 -15.44 18.57 -2.44
N THR A 82 -15.72 17.26 -2.45
CA THR A 82 -16.56 16.62 -1.42
C THR A 82 -15.84 15.58 -0.56
N ALA A 83 -14.64 15.13 -0.94
CA ALA A 83 -13.87 14.20 -0.13
C ALA A 83 -12.36 14.42 -0.23
N ARG A 84 -11.65 14.07 0.83
CA ARG A 84 -10.19 14.09 0.90
C ARG A 84 -9.69 12.74 1.40
N TRP A 85 -8.47 12.72 1.93
CA TRP A 85 -7.90 11.59 2.64
C TRP A 85 -7.76 11.93 4.12
N ASP A 86 -7.68 10.89 4.93
CA ASP A 86 -7.40 11.01 6.36
C ASP A 86 -5.97 10.54 6.62
N THR A 87 -5.22 11.27 7.45
CA THR A 87 -3.88 10.86 7.89
C THR A 87 -3.78 10.92 9.41
N PHE A 88 -3.33 9.82 10.00
CA PHE A 88 -3.15 9.66 11.44
C PHE A 88 -1.68 9.44 11.78
N ASP A 89 -1.22 9.97 12.92
CA ASP A 89 0.06 9.53 13.50
C ASP A 89 -0.11 8.09 13.98
N TYR A 90 0.66 7.18 13.40
CA TYR A 90 0.56 5.76 13.65
C TYR A 90 1.50 5.30 14.78
N ALA A 91 2.51 6.10 15.12
CA ALA A 91 3.49 5.73 16.13
C ALA A 91 2.89 5.49 17.54
N PRO A 92 1.89 6.27 18.01
CA PRO A 92 1.27 6.01 19.32
C PRO A 92 0.57 4.65 19.41
N PHE A 93 -0.08 4.21 18.32
CA PHE A 93 -0.67 2.86 18.27
C PHE A 93 0.40 1.78 18.33
N LEU A 94 1.47 1.90 17.53
CA LEU A 94 2.54 0.91 17.50
C LEU A 94 3.26 0.77 18.85
N LYS A 95 3.42 1.86 19.59
CA LYS A 95 4.02 1.86 20.95
C LYS A 95 3.17 1.15 22.00
N ARG A 96 1.88 0.90 21.72
CA ARG A 96 0.95 0.23 22.64
C ARG A 96 0.83 -1.27 22.40
N LEU A 97 1.42 -1.80 21.33
CA LEU A 97 1.39 -3.22 21.04
C LEU A 97 2.30 -3.95 22.03
N ASP A 98 1.78 -4.98 22.69
CA ASP A 98 2.53 -5.79 23.64
C ASP A 98 2.49 -7.29 23.31
N THR A 99 3.44 -8.05 23.87
CA THR A 99 3.52 -9.50 23.67
C THR A 99 2.30 -10.18 24.29
N GLY A 100 1.62 -11.00 23.49
CA GLY A 100 0.40 -11.70 23.92
C GLY A 100 -0.90 -11.00 23.50
N ASP A 101 -0.84 -9.79 22.96
CA ASP A 101 -2.02 -9.13 22.42
C ASP A 101 -2.62 -9.90 21.23
N THR A 102 -3.96 -9.90 21.14
CA THR A 102 -4.69 -10.41 19.99
C THR A 102 -5.32 -9.27 19.21
N TRP A 103 -4.95 -9.15 17.93
CA TRP A 103 -5.45 -8.11 17.03
C TRP A 103 -5.95 -8.72 15.73
N SER A 104 -7.01 -8.13 15.17
CA SER A 104 -7.39 -8.41 13.79
C SER A 104 -6.37 -7.79 12.84
N PHE A 105 -5.95 -8.54 11.83
CA PHE A 105 -5.04 -8.05 10.80
C PHE A 105 -5.58 -8.30 9.40
N ARG A 106 -5.06 -7.53 8.45
CA ARG A 106 -5.26 -7.74 7.02
C ARG A 106 -3.92 -7.56 6.34
N ILE A 107 -3.58 -8.46 5.43
CA ILE A 107 -2.32 -8.42 4.69
C ILE A 107 -2.55 -8.75 3.22
N THR A 108 -1.83 -8.06 2.36
CA THR A 108 -1.66 -8.45 0.96
C THR A 108 -0.17 -8.75 0.79
N ALA A 109 0.14 -10.03 0.68
CA ALA A 109 1.51 -10.53 0.53
C ALA A 109 1.61 -11.39 -0.73
N ASN A 110 2.85 -11.66 -1.14
CA ASN A 110 3.15 -12.64 -2.18
C ASN A 110 3.90 -13.81 -1.52
N PRO A 111 3.18 -14.87 -1.07
CA PRO A 111 3.81 -16.06 -0.53
C PRO A 111 4.67 -16.73 -1.61
N VAL A 112 5.97 -16.78 -1.39
CA VAL A 112 6.94 -17.33 -2.34
C VAL A 112 7.93 -18.24 -1.64
N HIS A 113 8.53 -19.15 -2.41
CA HIS A 113 9.62 -20.00 -1.97
C HIS A 113 10.67 -20.13 -3.07
N SER A 114 11.89 -20.48 -2.70
CA SER A 114 12.99 -20.68 -3.63
C SER A 114 13.05 -22.14 -4.06
N VAL A 115 12.98 -22.39 -5.37
CA VAL A 115 13.01 -23.75 -5.95
C VAL A 115 14.20 -23.92 -6.87
N ARG A 116 14.78 -25.11 -6.85
CA ARG A 116 15.77 -25.59 -7.81
C ARG A 116 15.14 -26.72 -8.62
N ARG A 117 15.33 -26.74 -9.94
CA ARG A 117 14.77 -27.80 -10.81
C ARG A 117 15.65 -29.05 -10.87
N LYS A 118 16.98 -28.86 -10.87
CA LYS A 118 17.99 -29.93 -10.87
C LYS A 118 19.16 -29.56 -9.99
N ASP A 119 19.83 -30.55 -9.41
CA ASP A 119 21.04 -30.32 -8.64
C ASP A 119 22.11 -29.58 -9.45
N GLY A 120 22.72 -28.57 -8.83
CA GLY A 120 23.67 -27.67 -9.47
C GLY A 120 23.08 -26.41 -10.12
N GLU A 121 21.76 -26.32 -10.32
CA GLU A 121 21.14 -25.12 -10.92
C GLU A 121 20.90 -23.98 -9.89
N PRO A 122 20.91 -22.70 -10.31
CA PRO A 122 20.48 -21.58 -9.48
C PRO A 122 19.02 -21.72 -9.02
N THR A 123 18.71 -21.25 -7.83
CA THR A 123 17.33 -21.20 -7.34
C THR A 123 16.54 -20.09 -8.02
N LYS A 124 15.25 -20.33 -8.27
CA LYS A 124 14.29 -19.32 -8.73
C LYS A 124 13.19 -19.12 -7.69
N ILE A 125 12.78 -17.87 -7.49
CA ILE A 125 11.62 -17.54 -6.64
C ILE A 125 10.35 -17.92 -7.39
N THR A 126 9.52 -18.76 -6.78
CA THR A 126 8.23 -19.20 -7.31
C THR A 126 7.12 -18.95 -6.30
N ALA A 127 5.91 -18.67 -6.80
CA ALA A 127 4.73 -18.55 -5.97
C ALA A 127 4.51 -19.85 -5.18
N HIS A 128 4.15 -19.72 -3.91
CA HIS A 128 3.65 -20.84 -3.13
C HIS A 128 2.25 -21.20 -3.63
N LEU A 129 2.02 -22.49 -3.89
CA LEU A 129 0.70 -23.00 -4.22
C LEU A 129 0.06 -23.49 -2.92
N ALA A 130 -1.01 -22.81 -2.50
CA ALA A 130 -1.85 -23.33 -1.44
C ALA A 130 -2.60 -24.60 -1.94
N PRO A 131 -2.91 -25.57 -1.08
CA PRO A 131 -3.71 -26.75 -1.41
C PRO A 131 -5.08 -26.41 -2.01
#